data_AF-A0A959LDC3-F1
#
_entry.id   AF-A0A959LDC3-F1
#
_cell.length_a   1.000
_cell.length_b   1.000
_cell.length_c   1.000
_cell.angle_alpha   90.00
_cell.angle_beta   90.00
_cell.angle_gamma   90.00
#
_symmetry.space_group_name_H-M   'P 1'
#
loop_
_entity.id
_entity.type
_entity.pdbx_description
1 polymer ?
#
loop_
_entity_poly.entity_id
_entity_poly.type
_entity_poly.pdbx_seq_one_letter_code
_entity_poly.pdbx_strand_id
1 'polypeptide(L)'
;MTLRIPILRQLLFRDLYINRKSTLIMAGTVTGLLTLFGVMAKMDSEPTTAGFHLTWYGIFFLIIGLFHTGGVYNEFAQPATRQDYLLLPASHIEKWSARWLRTLPFYMLSFTLVYWLASWIMNLVCWLAFGEIHSVFQPFQEQIWDFWKIYIMAHAVFLIGAIHFNKAATIKTALTLLVLQTAISFIVGIAAWIVFRSWSMDESMINPSFGFNFSEQMDFLLGKVGQLILWLILVPFFWWISFLKLTEKEV
;
A
#
# COMPACT_ATOMS: atom_id res chain seq x y z
N MET A 1 12.29 22.64 -17.10
CA MET A 1 12.73 21.52 -16.25
C MET A 1 12.86 20.30 -17.16
N THR A 2 14.08 19.85 -17.45
CA THR A 2 14.30 18.73 -18.38
C THR A 2 14.60 17.45 -17.59
N LEU A 3 13.90 16.36 -17.93
CA LEU A 3 14.14 15.04 -17.34
C LEU A 3 15.36 14.39 -18.01
N ARG A 4 16.47 14.23 -17.28
CA ARG A 4 17.66 13.55 -17.81
C ARG A 4 17.65 12.09 -17.35
N ILE A 5 17.33 11.20 -18.28
CA ILE A 5 17.25 9.74 -18.08
C ILE A 5 18.51 9.16 -17.39
N PRO A 6 19.76 9.57 -17.74
CA PRO A 6 20.95 9.03 -17.09
C PRO A 6 21.00 9.30 -15.57
N ILE A 7 20.59 10.49 -15.14
CA ILE A 7 20.62 10.90 -13.73
C ILE A 7 19.49 10.21 -12.96
N LEU A 8 18.30 10.14 -13.54
CA LEU A 8 17.18 9.39 -12.97
C LEU A 8 17.57 7.93 -12.67
N ARG A 9 18.22 7.28 -13.64
CA ARG A 9 18.72 5.91 -13.49
C ARG A 9 19.72 5.80 -12.34
N GLN A 10 20.69 6.71 -12.26
CA GLN A 10 21.70 6.70 -11.20
C GLN A 10 21.08 6.88 -9.81
N LEU A 11 20.12 7.78 -9.66
CA LEU A 11 19.38 7.97 -8.41
C LEU A 11 18.63 6.71 -7.99
N LEU A 12 17.94 6.07 -8.94
CA LEU A 12 17.18 4.85 -8.67
C LEU A 12 18.10 3.71 -8.22
N PHE A 13 19.23 3.49 -8.90
CA PHE A 13 20.20 2.46 -8.49
C PHE A 13 20.87 2.77 -7.15
N ARG A 14 21.21 4.04 -6.89
CA ARG A 14 21.69 4.48 -5.57
C ARG A 14 20.70 4.09 -4.48
N ASP A 15 19.42 4.43 -4.67
CA ASP A 15 18.38 4.18 -3.67
C ASP A 15 18.13 2.69 -3.41
N LEU A 16 18.13 1.88 -4.47
CA LEU A 16 18.05 0.42 -4.36
C LEU A 16 19.27 -0.16 -3.63
N TYR A 17 20.46 0.33 -3.93
CA TYR A 17 21.69 -0.13 -3.30
C TYR A 17 21.74 0.20 -1.81
N ILE A 18 21.41 1.44 -1.44
CA ILE A 18 21.35 1.88 -0.04
C ILE A 18 20.36 1.02 0.76
N ASN A 19 19.20 0.69 0.16
CA ASN A 19 18.13 -0.03 0.84
C ASN A 19 18.13 -1.54 0.60
N ARG A 20 19.19 -2.11 -0.01
CA ARG A 20 19.23 -3.54 -0.39
C ARG A 20 19.07 -4.48 0.80
N LYS A 21 19.72 -4.17 1.93
CA LYS A 21 19.67 -4.99 3.15
C LYS A 21 18.25 -5.01 3.71
N SER A 22 17.64 -3.83 3.83
CA SER A 22 16.25 -3.71 4.27
C SER A 22 15.29 -4.46 3.34
N THR A 23 15.50 -4.37 2.02
CA THR A 23 14.66 -5.07 1.02
C THR A 23 14.77 -6.59 1.14
N LEU A 24 15.99 -7.12 1.33
CA LEU A 24 16.22 -8.55 1.55
C LEU A 24 15.62 -9.05 2.86
N ILE A 25 15.71 -8.25 3.94
CA ILE A 25 15.07 -8.58 5.22
C ILE A 25 13.56 -8.64 5.04
N MET A 26 12.94 -7.66 4.37
CA MET A 26 11.50 -7.69 4.08
C MET A 26 11.09 -8.94 3.26
N ALA A 27 11.85 -9.28 2.22
CA ALA A 27 11.60 -10.48 1.42
C ALA A 27 11.71 -11.77 2.26
N GLY A 28 12.72 -11.87 3.11
CA GLY A 28 12.89 -12.98 4.04
C GLY A 28 11.76 -13.07 5.07
N THR A 29 11.32 -11.93 5.62
CA THR A 29 10.19 -11.87 6.56
C THR A 29 8.89 -12.33 5.90
N VAL A 30 8.58 -11.84 4.69
CA VAL A 30 7.38 -12.28 3.95
C VAL A 30 7.43 -13.78 3.69
N THR A 31 8.58 -14.29 3.24
CA THR A 31 8.75 -15.72 2.94
C THR A 31 8.61 -16.58 4.20
N GLY A 32 9.25 -16.18 5.30
CA GLY A 32 9.18 -16.88 6.58
C GLY A 32 7.78 -16.88 7.18
N LEU A 33 7.11 -15.72 7.22
CA LEU A 33 5.74 -15.62 7.74
C LEU A 33 4.75 -16.39 6.86
N LEU A 34 4.86 -16.29 5.54
CA LEU A 34 4.01 -17.06 4.63
C LEU A 34 4.20 -18.57 4.84
N THR A 35 5.44 -19.02 4.99
CA THR A 35 5.75 -20.43 5.25
C THR A 35 5.17 -20.90 6.58
N LEU A 36 5.35 -20.10 7.64
CA LEU A 36 4.81 -20.38 8.96
C LEU A 36 3.28 -20.47 8.94
N PHE A 37 2.59 -19.49 8.35
CA PHE A 37 1.13 -19.51 8.23
C PHE A 37 0.64 -20.65 7.34
N GLY A 38 1.37 -20.99 6.27
CA GLY A 38 1.03 -22.13 5.40
C GLY A 38 1.11 -23.48 6.11
N VAL A 39 2.11 -23.66 6.97
CA VAL A 39 2.26 -24.85 7.82
C VAL A 39 1.17 -24.91 8.88
N MET A 40 0.90 -23.81 9.59
CA MET A 40 -0.15 -23.75 10.60
C MET A 40 -1.54 -24.07 10.01
N ALA A 41 -1.86 -23.49 8.85
CA ALA A 41 -3.12 -23.76 8.17
C ALA A 41 -3.32 -25.25 7.82
N LYS A 42 -2.23 -26.00 7.58
CA LYS A 42 -2.28 -27.45 7.35
C LYS A 42 -2.45 -28.25 8.64
N MET A 43 -1.87 -27.80 9.75
CA MET A 43 -2.01 -28.48 11.04
C MET A 43 -3.46 -28.54 11.50
N ASP A 44 -4.23 -27.46 11.25
CA ASP A 44 -5.64 -27.39 11.62
C ASP A 44 -6.56 -28.18 10.67
N SER A 45 -5.97 -28.94 9.72
CA SER A 45 -6.69 -29.74 8.71
C SER A 45 -7.73 -28.94 7.91
N GLU A 46 -7.57 -27.61 7.85
CA GLU A 46 -8.45 -26.81 7.02
C GLU A 46 -8.20 -27.20 5.56
N PRO A 47 -9.25 -27.56 4.80
CA PRO A 47 -9.10 -27.84 3.39
C PRO A 47 -8.49 -26.61 2.75
N THR A 48 -7.33 -26.78 2.10
CA THR A 48 -6.55 -25.75 1.40
C THR A 48 -7.47 -24.72 0.76
N THR A 49 -7.74 -23.64 1.48
CA THR A 49 -8.87 -22.77 1.15
C THR A 49 -8.50 -21.95 -0.07
N ALA A 50 -9.36 -22.02 -1.09
CA ALA A 50 -9.34 -21.09 -2.21
C ALA A 50 -9.44 -19.67 -1.63
N GLY A 51 -8.31 -18.97 -1.52
CA GLY A 51 -8.24 -17.65 -0.89
C GLY A 51 -7.09 -17.44 0.08
N PHE A 52 -6.40 -18.48 0.57
CA PHE A 52 -5.26 -18.32 1.49
C PHE A 52 -4.22 -17.33 0.95
N HIS A 53 -3.74 -17.58 -0.27
CA HIS A 53 -2.77 -16.69 -0.90
C HIS A 53 -3.32 -15.31 -1.18
N LEU A 54 -4.60 -15.20 -1.53
CA LEU A 54 -5.20 -13.91 -1.85
C LEU A 54 -5.24 -12.99 -0.62
N THR A 55 -5.69 -13.54 0.51
CA THR A 55 -5.76 -12.82 1.79
C THR A 55 -4.37 -12.37 2.24
N TRP A 56 -3.41 -13.31 2.30
CA TRP A 56 -2.07 -12.99 2.78
C TRP A 56 -1.28 -12.12 1.83
N TYR A 57 -1.45 -12.28 0.51
CA TYR A 57 -0.88 -11.37 -0.48
C TYR A 57 -1.39 -9.95 -0.24
N GLY A 58 -2.71 -9.75 -0.18
CA GLY A 58 -3.31 -8.44 0.03
C GLY A 58 -2.82 -7.75 1.31
N ILE A 59 -2.81 -8.48 2.43
CA ILE A 59 -2.36 -7.97 3.73
C ILE A 59 -0.89 -7.55 3.67
N PHE A 60 0.01 -8.44 3.25
CA PHE A 60 1.44 -8.13 3.22
C PHE A 60 1.77 -7.05 2.20
N PHE A 61 1.15 -7.09 1.02
CA PHE A 61 1.34 -6.12 -0.05
C PHE A 61 0.93 -4.71 0.39
N LEU A 62 -0.26 -4.56 0.98
CA LEU A 62 -0.73 -3.25 1.41
C LEU A 62 0.09 -2.74 2.61
N ILE A 63 0.30 -3.54 3.64
CA ILE A 63 1.02 -3.09 4.84
C ILE A 63 2.46 -2.72 4.46
N ILE A 64 3.22 -3.64 3.86
CA ILE A 64 4.63 -3.40 3.55
C ILE A 64 4.77 -2.28 2.53
N GLY A 65 3.90 -2.21 1.53
CA GLY A 65 3.92 -1.18 0.50
C GLY A 65 3.66 0.22 1.06
N LEU A 66 2.72 0.36 1.99
CA LEU A 66 2.43 1.66 2.62
C LEU A 66 3.55 2.08 3.58
N PHE A 67 4.14 1.14 4.32
CA PHE A 67 5.33 1.41 5.12
C PHE A 67 6.52 1.83 4.24
N HIS A 68 6.72 1.16 3.11
CA HIS A 68 7.76 1.50 2.15
C HIS A 68 7.56 2.89 1.54
N THR A 69 6.32 3.22 1.18
CA THR A 69 5.96 4.52 0.59
C THR A 69 6.08 5.64 1.61
N GLY A 70 5.52 5.47 2.80
CA GLY A 70 5.62 6.48 3.86
C GLY A 70 7.06 6.71 4.33
N GLY A 71 7.92 5.69 4.27
CA GLY A 71 9.34 5.78 4.61
C GLY A 71 10.25 6.30 3.50
N VAL A 72 9.71 6.62 2.32
CA VAL A 72 10.53 6.94 1.14
C VAL A 72 11.37 8.21 1.32
N TYR A 73 10.98 9.12 2.20
CA TYR A 73 11.72 10.35 2.52
C TYR A 73 12.30 10.34 3.95
N ASN A 74 12.61 9.17 4.52
CA ASN A 74 13.24 9.07 5.84
C ASN A 74 14.60 9.79 5.94
N GLU A 75 15.28 10.05 4.81
CA GLU A 75 16.48 10.91 4.74
C GLU A 75 16.20 12.34 5.21
N PHE A 76 14.93 12.79 5.22
CA PHE A 76 14.54 14.10 5.77
C PHE A 76 14.38 14.09 7.30
N ALA A 77 14.49 12.95 7.97
CA ALA A 77 14.34 12.86 9.41
C ALA A 77 15.48 13.53 10.19
N GLN A 78 16.70 13.49 9.66
CA GLN A 78 17.89 14.08 10.26
C GLN A 78 18.39 15.29 9.43
N PRO A 79 18.87 16.37 10.07
CA PRO A 79 19.36 17.54 9.35
C PRO A 79 20.52 17.23 8.39
N ALA A 80 21.48 16.39 8.81
CA ALA A 80 22.64 16.04 7.99
C ALA A 80 22.25 15.31 6.70
N THR A 81 21.49 14.22 6.81
CA THR A 81 21.02 13.44 5.64
C THR A 81 20.07 14.25 4.75
N ARG A 82 19.35 15.22 5.32
CA ARG A 82 18.53 16.15 4.55
C ARG A 82 19.39 17.05 3.69
N GLN A 83 20.44 17.65 4.26
CA GLN A 83 21.37 18.49 3.50
C GLN A 83 22.03 17.69 2.37
N ASP A 84 22.49 16.46 2.67
CA ASP A 84 23.07 15.58 1.66
C ASP A 84 22.10 15.30 0.49
N TYR A 85 20.81 15.08 0.79
CA TYR A 85 19.79 14.85 -0.24
C TYR A 85 19.50 16.11 -1.06
N LEU A 86 19.42 17.28 -0.41
CA LEU A 86 19.14 18.55 -1.08
C LEU A 86 20.28 18.93 -2.04
N LEU A 87 21.53 18.62 -1.66
CA LEU A 87 22.73 18.88 -2.46
C LEU A 87 22.94 17.93 -3.64
N LEU A 88 22.12 16.89 -3.78
CA LEU A 88 22.20 16.01 -4.96
C LEU A 88 21.99 16.84 -6.24
N PRO A 89 22.88 16.74 -7.24
CA PRO A 89 22.83 17.53 -8.48
C PRO A 89 21.76 17.01 -9.45
N ALA A 90 20.52 16.95 -8.98
CA ALA A 90 19.35 16.48 -9.70
C ALA A 90 18.23 17.51 -9.59
N SER A 91 17.45 17.62 -10.65
CA SER A 91 16.24 18.45 -10.66
C SER A 91 15.15 17.85 -9.76
N HIS A 92 14.21 18.68 -9.28
CA HIS A 92 13.11 18.20 -8.44
C HIS A 92 12.27 17.12 -9.12
N ILE A 93 12.07 17.20 -10.45
CA ILE A 93 11.32 16.19 -11.20
C ILE A 93 12.07 14.85 -11.26
N GLU A 94 13.40 14.86 -11.38
CA GLU A 94 14.21 13.63 -11.35
C GLU A 94 14.16 12.98 -9.95
N LYS A 95 14.30 13.79 -8.89
CA LYS A 95 14.22 13.33 -7.49
C LYS A 95 12.85 12.72 -7.16
N TRP A 96 11.77 13.43 -7.52
CA TRP A 96 10.41 12.96 -7.32
C TRP A 96 10.12 11.68 -8.12
N SER A 97 10.45 11.67 -9.42
CA SER A 97 10.21 10.52 -10.30
C SER A 97 10.99 9.28 -9.86
N ALA A 98 12.22 9.45 -9.35
CA ALA A 98 13.01 8.32 -8.82
C ALA A 98 12.31 7.65 -7.64
N ARG A 99 11.81 8.44 -6.67
CA ARG A 99 11.10 7.94 -5.50
C ARG A 99 9.72 7.37 -5.85
N TRP A 100 9.00 8.01 -6.77
CA TRP A 100 7.73 7.52 -7.29
C TRP A 100 7.90 6.17 -8.01
N LEU A 101 8.84 6.05 -8.95
CA LEU A 101 9.12 4.80 -9.67
C LEU A 101 9.53 3.68 -8.72
N ARG A 102 10.39 3.97 -7.74
CA ARG A 102 10.83 2.98 -6.76
C ARG A 102 9.67 2.45 -5.93
N THR A 103 8.80 3.33 -5.44
CA THR A 103 7.73 2.96 -4.50
C THR A 103 6.48 2.42 -5.17
N LEU A 104 6.23 2.74 -6.45
CA LEU A 104 5.05 2.26 -7.14
C LEU A 104 5.36 1.09 -8.09
N PRO A 105 5.81 1.27 -9.36
CA PRO A 105 5.95 0.16 -10.27
C PRO A 105 7.02 -0.87 -9.84
N PHE A 106 8.17 -0.43 -9.34
CA PHE A 106 9.21 -1.36 -8.90
C PHE A 106 8.77 -2.17 -7.68
N TYR A 107 8.12 -1.56 -6.71
CA TYR A 107 7.57 -2.27 -5.55
C TYR A 107 6.52 -3.29 -5.97
N MET A 108 5.54 -2.90 -6.81
CA MET A 108 4.46 -3.78 -7.24
C MET A 108 4.97 -5.05 -7.92
N LEU A 109 5.90 -4.89 -8.86
CA LEU A 109 6.47 -6.01 -9.61
C LEU A 109 7.39 -6.86 -8.74
N SER A 110 8.30 -6.24 -7.98
CA SER A 110 9.25 -6.97 -7.14
C SER A 110 8.58 -7.73 -6.01
N PHE A 111 7.58 -7.13 -5.35
CA PHE A 111 6.83 -7.80 -4.29
C PHE A 111 6.07 -9.01 -4.83
N THR A 112 5.37 -8.86 -5.97
CA THR A 112 4.63 -9.95 -6.60
C THR A 112 5.54 -11.10 -6.99
N LEU A 113 6.72 -10.79 -7.54
CA LEU A 113 7.74 -11.79 -7.87
C LEU A 113 8.26 -12.51 -6.61
N VAL A 114 8.59 -11.76 -5.55
CA VAL A 114 9.08 -12.34 -4.29
C VAL A 114 8.02 -13.22 -3.65
N TYR A 115 6.76 -12.77 -3.60
CA TYR A 115 5.66 -13.56 -3.03
C TYR A 115 5.40 -14.83 -3.84
N TRP A 116 5.48 -14.75 -5.18
CA TRP A 116 5.38 -15.92 -6.03
C TRP A 116 6.49 -16.94 -5.75
N LEU A 117 7.75 -16.52 -5.65
CA LEU A 117 8.86 -17.40 -5.27
C LEU A 117 8.69 -17.95 -3.84
N ALA A 118 8.22 -17.13 -2.90
CA ALA A 118 7.95 -17.54 -1.54
C ALA A 118 6.85 -18.63 -1.46
N SER A 119 5.84 -18.58 -2.34
CA SER A 119 4.80 -19.61 -2.39
C SER A 119 5.35 -20.98 -2.78
N TRP A 120 6.36 -21.03 -3.66
CA TRP A 120 7.06 -22.28 -4.00
C TRP A 120 7.86 -22.82 -2.82
N ILE A 121 8.57 -21.96 -2.10
CA ILE A 121 9.32 -22.34 -0.91
C ILE A 121 8.38 -22.87 0.17
N MET A 122 7.27 -22.18 0.43
CA MET A 122 6.23 -22.64 1.36
C MET A 122 5.70 -24.02 0.96
N ASN A 123 5.38 -24.23 -0.33
CA ASN A 123 4.88 -25.50 -0.82
C ASN A 123 5.90 -26.64 -0.69
N LEU A 124 7.18 -26.35 -0.93
CA LEU A 124 8.26 -27.31 -0.69
C LEU A 124 8.30 -27.74 0.77
N VAL A 125 8.20 -26.78 1.70
CA VAL A 125 8.19 -27.07 3.14
C VAL A 125 6.95 -27.87 3.55
N CYS A 126 5.76 -27.49 3.05
CA CYS A 126 4.53 -28.22 3.35
C CYS A 126 4.56 -29.64 2.80
N TRP A 127 5.09 -29.83 1.59
CA TRP A 127 5.25 -31.16 0.99
C TRP A 127 6.20 -32.04 1.80
N LEU A 128 7.33 -31.50 2.25
CA LEU A 128 8.28 -32.24 3.09
C LEU A 128 7.70 -32.59 4.47
N ALA A 129 6.84 -31.73 5.03
CA ALA A 129 6.28 -31.93 6.37
C ALA A 129 5.02 -32.81 6.40
N PHE A 130 4.14 -32.69 5.40
CA PHE A 130 2.80 -33.30 5.40
C PHE A 130 2.51 -34.17 4.17
N GLY A 131 3.41 -34.20 3.17
CA GLY A 131 3.18 -34.93 1.92
C GLY A 131 2.20 -34.24 0.96
N GLU A 132 1.67 -33.09 1.33
CA GLU A 132 0.68 -32.33 0.54
C GLU A 132 1.18 -30.93 0.18
N ILE A 133 0.70 -30.40 -0.94
CA ILE A 133 0.97 -29.04 -1.41
C ILE A 133 -0.26 -28.15 -1.25
N HIS A 134 -0.05 -26.85 -1.02
CA HIS A 134 -1.11 -25.86 -1.24
C HIS A 134 -1.21 -25.49 -2.72
N SER A 135 -2.32 -24.85 -3.10
CA SER A 135 -2.44 -24.21 -4.42
C SER A 135 -1.28 -23.23 -4.64
N VAL A 136 -0.63 -23.26 -5.80
CA VAL A 136 0.44 -22.30 -6.11
C VAL A 136 -0.17 -20.92 -6.37
N PHE A 137 0.46 -19.88 -5.81
CA PHE A 137 0.07 -18.49 -6.08
C PHE A 137 0.19 -18.17 -7.58
N GLN A 138 -0.86 -17.61 -8.18
CA GLN A 138 -0.84 -17.14 -9.55
C GLN A 138 -0.80 -15.61 -9.57
N PRO A 139 0.27 -14.99 -10.08
CA PRO A 139 0.50 -13.54 -9.92
C PRO A 139 -0.42 -12.65 -10.76
N PHE A 140 -1.16 -13.20 -11.74
CA PHE A 140 -1.98 -12.44 -12.69
C PHE A 140 -3.47 -12.78 -12.60
N GLN A 141 -3.97 -12.99 -11.38
CA GLN A 141 -5.40 -13.15 -11.11
C GLN A 141 -6.09 -11.78 -11.01
N GLU A 142 -7.39 -11.72 -11.32
CA GLU A 142 -8.19 -10.49 -11.30
C GLU A 142 -8.13 -9.78 -9.94
N GLN A 143 -8.20 -10.53 -8.85
CA GLN A 143 -8.20 -9.99 -7.49
C GLN A 143 -6.85 -9.36 -7.09
N ILE A 144 -5.74 -9.77 -7.72
CA ILE A 144 -4.43 -9.13 -7.51
C ILE A 144 -4.42 -7.72 -8.10
N TRP A 145 -5.09 -7.53 -9.24
CA TRP A 145 -5.25 -6.21 -9.84
C TRP A 145 -6.06 -5.28 -8.94
N ASP A 146 -7.02 -5.80 -8.18
CA ASP A 146 -7.76 -4.99 -7.22
C ASP A 146 -6.89 -4.51 -6.07
N PHE A 147 -6.00 -5.37 -5.54
CA PHE A 147 -4.99 -4.92 -4.58
C PHE A 147 -4.05 -3.87 -5.17
N TRP A 148 -3.66 -4.00 -6.44
CA TRP A 148 -2.83 -3.00 -7.12
C TRP A 148 -3.55 -1.65 -7.24
N LYS A 149 -4.84 -1.64 -7.60
CA LYS A 149 -5.66 -0.41 -7.65
C LYS A 149 -5.77 0.26 -6.29
N ILE A 150 -6.07 -0.52 -5.24
CA ILE A 150 -6.15 -0.03 -3.85
C ILE A 150 -4.80 0.56 -3.43
N TYR A 151 -3.70 -0.14 -3.74
CA TYR A 151 -2.36 0.33 -3.43
C TYR A 151 -2.00 1.62 -4.15
N ILE A 152 -2.31 1.77 -5.44
CA ILE A 152 -2.06 3.00 -6.20
C ILE A 152 -2.76 4.20 -5.54
N MET A 153 -4.01 4.03 -5.11
CA MET A 153 -4.76 5.09 -4.46
C MET A 153 -4.17 5.45 -3.09
N ALA A 154 -3.88 4.44 -2.26
CA ALA A 154 -3.28 4.65 -0.95
C ALA A 154 -1.84 5.20 -1.05
N HIS A 155 -1.08 4.77 -2.05
CA HIS A 155 0.28 5.25 -2.37
C HIS A 155 0.29 6.76 -2.59
N ALA A 156 -0.64 7.29 -3.38
CA ALA A 156 -0.72 8.72 -3.65
C ALA A 156 -0.85 9.56 -2.36
N VAL A 157 -1.68 9.11 -1.42
CA VAL A 157 -1.86 9.78 -0.12
C VAL A 157 -0.63 9.61 0.77
N PHE A 158 -0.09 8.41 0.86
CA PHE A 158 1.09 8.12 1.69
C PHE A 158 2.35 8.81 1.18
N LEU A 159 2.48 9.05 -0.13
CA LEU A 159 3.60 9.79 -0.71
C LEU A 159 3.58 11.27 -0.28
N ILE A 160 2.40 11.90 -0.22
CA ILE A 160 2.25 13.26 0.33
C ILE A 160 2.63 13.26 1.82
N GLY A 161 2.11 12.29 2.57
CA GLY A 161 2.43 12.12 3.98
C GLY A 161 3.93 11.96 4.24
N ALA A 162 4.64 11.22 3.39
CA ALA A 162 6.09 11.03 3.44
C ALA A 162 6.86 12.35 3.30
N ILE A 163 6.37 13.28 2.47
CA ILE A 163 7.00 14.58 2.26
C ILE A 163 6.69 15.55 3.41
N HIS A 164 5.45 15.50 3.90
CA HIS A 164 4.96 16.40 4.94
C HIS A 164 5.57 16.10 6.31
N PHE A 165 5.62 14.82 6.71
CA PHE A 165 6.11 14.42 8.02
C PHE A 165 7.58 14.01 7.96
N ASN A 166 8.45 14.69 8.72
CA ASN A 166 9.88 14.37 8.75
C ASN A 166 10.21 13.08 9.51
N LYS A 167 9.39 12.70 10.50
CA LYS A 167 9.63 11.53 11.37
C LYS A 167 8.34 10.73 11.51
N ALA A 168 8.48 9.40 11.44
CA ALA A 168 7.38 8.44 11.53
C ALA A 168 6.23 8.77 10.56
N ALA A 169 6.57 9.13 9.33
CA ALA A 169 5.61 9.65 8.35
C ALA A 169 4.47 8.68 8.04
N THR A 170 4.78 7.39 7.91
CA THR A 170 3.78 6.34 7.71
C THR A 170 2.74 6.33 8.83
N ILE A 171 3.18 6.30 10.09
CA ILE A 171 2.30 6.23 11.27
C ILE A 171 1.46 7.51 11.37
N LYS A 172 2.06 8.68 11.17
CA LYS A 172 1.35 9.96 11.21
C LYS A 172 0.30 10.06 10.12
N THR A 173 0.62 9.60 8.91
CA THR A 173 -0.32 9.61 7.78
C THR A 173 -1.50 8.68 8.05
N ALA A 174 -1.23 7.46 8.53
CA ALA A 174 -2.28 6.53 8.94
C ALA A 174 -3.16 7.10 10.06
N LEU A 175 -2.56 7.76 11.06
CA LEU A 175 -3.29 8.41 12.14
C LEU A 175 -4.15 9.58 11.63
N THR A 176 -3.62 10.41 10.74
CA THR A 176 -4.38 11.51 10.11
C THR A 176 -5.57 10.98 9.33
N LEU A 177 -5.38 9.90 8.55
CA LEU A 177 -6.46 9.24 7.82
C LEU A 177 -7.51 8.65 8.75
N LEU A 178 -7.10 8.03 9.86
CA LEU A 178 -8.02 7.48 10.85
C LEU A 178 -8.85 8.57 11.52
N VAL A 179 -8.23 9.68 11.93
CA VAL A 179 -8.94 10.83 12.52
C VAL A 179 -9.92 11.44 11.51
N LEU A 180 -9.48 11.62 10.25
CA LEU A 180 -10.33 12.14 9.19
C LEU A 180 -11.53 11.21 8.91
N GLN A 181 -11.29 9.90 8.79
CA GLN A 181 -12.35 8.90 8.60
C GLN A 181 -13.34 8.92 9.76
N THR A 182 -12.85 9.00 11.00
CA THR A 182 -13.70 9.04 12.20
C THR A 182 -14.56 10.30 12.22
N ALA A 183 -13.99 11.46 11.89
CA ALA A 183 -14.71 12.72 11.81
C ALA A 183 -15.80 12.69 10.72
N ILE A 184 -15.49 12.16 9.54
CA ILE A 184 -16.46 11.99 8.45
C ILE A 184 -17.58 11.04 8.86
N SER A 185 -17.25 9.88 9.42
CA SER A 185 -18.23 8.91 9.91
C SER A 185 -19.14 9.51 10.99
N PHE A 186 -18.60 10.35 11.87
CA PHE A 186 -19.37 11.04 12.89
C PHE A 186 -20.34 12.06 12.29
N ILE A 187 -19.90 12.87 11.31
CA ILE A 187 -20.76 13.81 10.60
C ILE A 187 -21.88 13.09 9.84
N VAL A 188 -21.54 12.02 9.11
CA VAL A 188 -22.52 11.19 8.40
C VAL A 188 -23.51 10.55 9.37
N GLY A 189 -23.03 10.05 10.52
CA GLY A 189 -23.86 9.46 11.56
C GLY A 189 -24.84 10.47 12.17
N ILE A 190 -24.40 11.71 12.43
CA ILE A 190 -25.28 12.79 12.90
C ILE A 190 -26.30 13.15 11.82
N ALA A 191 -25.87 13.30 10.56
CA ALA A 191 -26.77 13.63 9.46
C ALA A 191 -27.86 12.55 9.28
N ALA A 192 -27.45 11.27 9.30
CA ALA A 192 -28.37 10.14 9.27
C ALA A 192 -29.32 10.15 10.47
N TRP A 193 -28.82 10.41 11.68
CA TRP A 193 -29.64 10.52 12.88
C TRP A 193 -30.69 11.63 12.77
N ILE A 194 -30.35 12.79 12.21
CA ILE A 194 -31.29 13.90 12.00
C ILE A 194 -32.36 13.52 10.96
N VAL A 195 -31.95 12.95 9.82
CA VAL A 195 -32.86 12.64 8.70
C VAL A 195 -33.83 11.50 9.05
N PHE A 196 -33.32 10.45 9.69
CA PHE A 196 -34.11 9.25 10.01
C PHE A 196 -34.72 9.28 11.41
N ARG A 197 -34.62 10.41 12.13
CA ARG A 197 -35.19 10.58 13.47
C ARG A 197 -36.68 10.22 13.56
N SER A 198 -37.42 10.42 12.47
CA SER A 198 -38.87 10.16 12.39
C SER A 198 -39.23 8.76 11.88
N TRP A 199 -38.27 7.99 11.35
CA TRP A 199 -38.51 6.61 10.94
C TRP A 199 -38.26 5.70 12.14
N SER A 200 -39.32 5.12 12.69
CA SER A 200 -39.20 4.05 13.69
C SER A 200 -38.52 2.85 13.03
N MET A 201 -37.21 2.73 13.20
CA MET A 201 -36.46 1.58 12.70
C MET A 201 -36.84 0.34 13.52
N ASP A 202 -37.38 -0.65 12.83
CA ASP A 202 -37.60 -1.99 13.36
C ASP A 202 -36.23 -2.58 13.77
N GLU A 203 -36.13 -3.16 14.98
CA GLU A 203 -34.86 -3.57 15.61
C GLU A 203 -34.06 -4.59 14.77
N SER A 204 -34.70 -5.24 13.80
CA SER A 204 -34.10 -6.21 12.89
C SER A 204 -33.11 -5.61 11.88
N MET A 205 -33.06 -4.28 11.70
CA MET A 205 -32.12 -3.61 10.78
C MET A 205 -30.79 -3.21 11.44
N ILE A 206 -30.65 -3.37 12.77
CA ILE A 206 -29.40 -3.08 13.49
C ILE A 206 -28.59 -4.36 13.64
N ASN A 207 -28.19 -4.94 12.51
CA ASN A 207 -27.07 -5.87 12.51
C ASN A 207 -25.96 -5.29 11.62
N PRO A 208 -25.15 -4.34 12.15
CA PRO A 208 -24.02 -3.83 11.41
C PRO A 208 -22.99 -4.94 11.36
N SER A 209 -23.09 -5.81 10.36
CA SER A 209 -21.96 -6.66 9.99
C SER A 209 -20.81 -5.72 9.66
N PHE A 210 -19.80 -5.67 10.53
CA PHE A 210 -18.53 -4.97 10.35
C PHE A 210 -17.69 -5.65 9.24
N GLY A 211 -18.31 -5.96 8.10
CA GLY A 211 -17.66 -6.43 6.90
C GLY A 211 -17.23 -5.22 6.08
N PHE A 212 -15.93 -4.93 6.03
CA PHE A 212 -15.36 -3.90 5.18
C PHE A 212 -15.32 -4.38 3.72
N ASN A 213 -16.46 -4.44 3.03
CA ASN A 213 -16.52 -4.65 1.58
C ASN A 213 -16.33 -3.30 0.87
N PHE A 214 -15.07 -2.90 0.69
CA PHE A 214 -14.70 -1.63 0.07
C PHE A 214 -15.25 -1.48 -1.35
N SER A 215 -15.35 -2.58 -2.11
CA SER A 215 -15.93 -2.60 -3.46
C SER A 215 -17.43 -2.25 -3.44
N GLU A 216 -18.20 -2.94 -2.61
CA GLU A 216 -19.65 -2.72 -2.50
C GLU A 216 -19.98 -1.33 -1.95
N GLN A 217 -19.21 -0.85 -0.97
CA GLN A 217 -19.38 0.51 -0.44
C GLN A 217 -19.03 1.60 -1.46
N MET A 218 -17.99 1.40 -2.27
CA MET A 218 -17.64 2.35 -3.34
C MET A 218 -18.65 2.34 -4.48
N ASP A 219 -19.11 1.16 -4.89
CA ASP A 219 -20.15 1.01 -5.92
C ASP A 219 -21.47 1.64 -5.48
N PHE A 220 -21.84 1.49 -4.20
CA PHE A 220 -23.04 2.09 -3.62
C PHE A 220 -22.99 3.62 -3.57
N LEU A 221 -21.85 4.21 -3.22
CA LEU A 221 -21.75 5.66 -3.00
C LEU A 221 -21.59 6.50 -4.27
N LEU A 222 -20.95 5.95 -5.32
CA LEU A 222 -20.51 6.75 -6.48
C LEU A 222 -20.87 6.14 -7.83
N GLY A 223 -21.24 4.86 -7.86
CA GLY A 223 -21.36 4.07 -9.09
C GLY A 223 -20.06 3.98 -9.88
N LYS A 224 -20.05 3.17 -10.95
CA LYS A 224 -18.86 2.91 -11.79
C LYS A 224 -18.26 4.19 -12.39
N VAL A 225 -19.10 5.16 -12.75
CA VAL A 225 -18.65 6.44 -13.36
C VAL A 225 -17.95 7.32 -12.32
N GLY A 226 -18.51 7.44 -11.11
CA GLY A 226 -17.87 8.21 -10.04
C GLY A 226 -16.56 7.59 -9.58
N GLN A 227 -16.49 6.26 -9.52
CA GLN A 227 -15.24 5.54 -9.23
C GLN A 227 -14.16 5.82 -10.29
N LEU A 228 -14.52 5.82 -11.57
CA LEU A 228 -13.61 6.14 -12.66
C LEU A 228 -13.09 7.59 -12.57
N ILE A 229 -13.98 8.55 -12.31
CA ILE A 229 -13.62 9.97 -12.17
C ILE A 229 -12.69 10.17 -10.98
N LEU A 230 -13.01 9.58 -9.83
CA LEU A 230 -12.13 9.63 -8.67
C LEU A 230 -10.76 9.06 -9.02
N TRP A 231 -10.70 7.88 -9.61
CA TRP A 231 -9.41 7.26 -9.90
C TRP A 231 -8.59 8.06 -10.92
N LEU A 232 -9.22 8.56 -11.97
CA LEU A 232 -8.55 9.29 -13.05
C LEU A 232 -8.10 10.70 -12.64
N ILE A 233 -8.81 11.37 -11.73
CA ILE A 233 -8.52 12.75 -11.34
C ILE A 233 -7.79 12.81 -10.00
N LEU A 234 -8.30 12.13 -8.98
CA LEU A 234 -7.83 12.24 -7.60
C LEU A 234 -6.39 11.72 -7.45
N VAL A 235 -6.06 10.58 -8.08
CA VAL A 235 -4.74 9.97 -7.97
C VAL A 235 -3.66 10.85 -8.63
N PRO A 236 -3.79 11.30 -9.90
CA PRO A 236 -2.83 12.23 -10.48
C PRO A 236 -2.78 13.57 -9.76
N PHE A 237 -3.92 14.06 -9.24
CA PHE A 237 -3.96 15.28 -8.43
C PHE A 237 -3.11 15.17 -7.17
N PHE A 238 -3.21 14.06 -6.42
CA PHE A 238 -2.37 13.84 -5.26
C PHE A 238 -0.89 13.66 -5.61
N TRP A 239 -0.56 12.98 -6.71
CA TRP A 239 0.82 12.93 -7.19
C TRP A 239 1.35 14.32 -7.55
N TRP A 240 0.54 15.15 -8.21
CA TRP A 240 0.88 16.53 -8.50
C TRP A 240 1.14 17.36 -7.23
N ILE A 241 0.26 17.26 -6.23
CA ILE A 241 0.47 17.90 -4.92
C ILE A 241 1.77 17.42 -4.27
N SER A 242 2.05 16.12 -4.32
CA SER A 242 3.29 15.58 -3.76
C SER A 242 4.53 16.17 -4.45
N PHE A 243 4.48 16.38 -5.76
CA PHE A 243 5.54 17.03 -6.52
C PHE A 243 5.73 18.51 -6.11
N LEU A 244 4.64 19.27 -6.02
CA LEU A 244 4.68 20.67 -5.57
C LEU A 244 5.23 20.79 -4.14
N LYS A 245 4.82 19.88 -3.26
CA LYS A 245 5.28 19.90 -1.86
C LYS A 245 6.75 19.57 -1.72
N LEU A 246 7.28 18.70 -2.58
CA LEU A 246 8.72 18.45 -2.62
C LEU A 246 9.45 19.71 -3.07
N THR A 247 8.97 20.40 -4.10
CA THR A 247 9.59 21.63 -4.62
C THR A 247 9.63 22.73 -3.55
N GLU A 248 8.54 22.96 -2.83
CA GLU A 248 8.49 23.93 -1.72
C GLU A 248 9.51 23.64 -0.60
N LYS A 249 9.90 22.37 -0.41
CA LYS A 249 10.80 21.96 0.66
C LYS A 249 12.28 22.11 0.28
N GLU A 250 12.57 22.24 -1.01
CA GLU A 250 13.94 22.40 -1.52
C GLU A 250 14.33 23.88 -1.74
N VAL A 251 13.37 24.81 -1.73
CA VAL A 251 13.56 26.27 -1.78
C VAL A 251 13.70 26.83 -0.36
#